data_AF-A0A8C4R0I7-F1
#
_entry.id   AF-A0A8C4R0I7-F1
#
_cell.length_a   1.000
_cell.length_b   1.000
_cell.length_c   1.000
_cell.angle_alpha   90.00
_cell.angle_beta   90.00
_cell.angle_gamma   90.00
#
_symmetry.space_group_name_H-M   'P 1'
#
loop_
_entity.id
_entity.type
_entity.pdbx_description
1 polymer ?
#
loop_
_entity_poly.entity_id
_entity_poly.type
_entity_poly.pdbx_seq_one_letter_code
_entity_poly.pdbx_strand_id
1 'polypeptide(L)'
;MCLSGRVTMNSIIFTPVGISPSKLRGSNTGVWVGVSGSEAAEAFSNDPETLLGYSMTGCQRAMLANRLSYSFDFRGPSVAIDTACSSSLLAMEDGFHAVRNGQCITAIVAGVNVLLKPSTSLQFMRLGMLSQSGACRTFDADGKKFGQLVFFLLYKVSHSLSLSLSLCLSVSLSLCLSVSLSLCL
;
A
#
# COMPACT_ATOMS: atom_id res chain seq x y z
N MET A 1 14.05 -28.39 5.08
CA MET A 1 14.34 -28.08 3.66
C MET A 1 13.87 -26.66 3.42
N CYS A 2 14.78 -25.69 3.58
CA CYS A 2 14.51 -24.26 3.57
C CYS A 2 14.07 -23.78 2.19
N LEU A 3 12.85 -23.26 2.06
CA LEU A 3 12.46 -22.47 0.89
C LEU A 3 13.09 -21.08 1.03
N SER A 4 14.34 -20.99 0.58
CA SER A 4 15.01 -19.75 0.16
C SER A 4 14.32 -19.19 -1.07
N GLY A 5 13.08 -18.73 -0.91
CA GLY A 5 12.31 -18.07 -1.96
C GLY A 5 12.41 -16.58 -1.78
N ARG A 6 13.28 -15.90 -2.53
CA ARG A 6 13.22 -14.44 -2.68
C ARG A 6 11.83 -14.08 -3.21
N VAL A 7 10.93 -13.66 -2.33
CA VAL A 7 9.69 -13.02 -2.71
C VAL A 7 10.08 -11.68 -3.32
N THR A 8 10.14 -11.63 -4.66
CA THR A 8 10.44 -10.39 -5.37
C THR A 8 9.14 -9.60 -5.54
N MET A 9 9.21 -8.26 -5.60
CA MET A 9 8.02 -7.44 -5.89
C MET A 9 7.26 -7.95 -7.14
N ASN A 10 8.00 -8.44 -8.14
CA ASN A 10 7.45 -9.13 -9.31
C ASN A 10 6.53 -10.30 -8.95
N SER A 11 6.93 -11.19 -8.04
CA SER A 11 6.11 -12.36 -7.69
C SER A 11 4.84 -12.02 -6.89
N ILE A 12 4.85 -10.91 -6.15
CA ILE A 12 3.66 -10.48 -5.38
C ILE A 12 2.65 -9.78 -6.29
N ILE A 13 3.12 -8.92 -7.19
CA ILE A 13 2.26 -8.06 -8.02
C ILE A 13 1.57 -8.85 -9.14
N PHE A 14 2.26 -9.83 -9.72
CA PHE A 14 1.93 -10.36 -11.04
C PHE A 14 1.58 -11.84 -11.07
N THR A 15 2.12 -12.63 -10.14
CA THR A 15 1.89 -14.08 -10.08
C THR A 15 0.46 -14.46 -9.68
N PRO A 16 -0.21 -13.76 -8.73
CA PRO A 16 -1.60 -14.05 -8.38
C PRO A 16 -2.60 -13.75 -9.52
N VAL A 17 -2.20 -12.88 -10.45
CA VAL A 17 -3.05 -12.38 -11.54
C VAL A 17 -2.62 -12.91 -12.92
N GLY A 18 -1.64 -13.82 -12.97
CA GLY A 18 -1.21 -14.53 -14.19
C GLY A 18 -0.61 -13.64 -15.29
N ILE A 19 -0.15 -12.42 -14.99
CA ILE A 19 0.33 -11.46 -15.99
C ILE A 19 1.80 -11.22 -15.81
N SER A 20 2.64 -11.53 -16.79
CA SER A 20 4.06 -11.17 -16.70
C SER A 20 4.24 -9.64 -16.67
N PRO A 21 5.05 -9.08 -15.73
CA PRO A 21 5.38 -7.65 -15.69
C PRO A 21 5.90 -7.13 -17.02
N SER A 22 6.64 -7.97 -17.74
CA SER A 22 7.20 -7.65 -19.07
C SER A 22 6.13 -7.29 -20.11
N LYS A 23 4.90 -7.78 -19.97
CA LYS A 23 3.80 -7.48 -20.90
C LYS A 23 3.19 -6.09 -20.70
N LEU A 24 3.42 -5.47 -19.55
CA LEU A 24 2.88 -4.14 -19.22
C LEU A 24 3.96 -3.03 -19.29
N ARG A 25 5.22 -3.38 -19.54
CA ARG A 25 6.29 -2.37 -19.75
C ARG A 25 5.97 -1.50 -20.95
N GLY A 26 6.22 -0.20 -20.82
CA GLY A 26 5.96 0.81 -21.84
C GLY A 26 4.47 1.10 -22.08
N SER A 27 3.56 0.42 -21.37
CA SER A 27 2.12 0.59 -21.55
C SER A 27 1.59 1.80 -20.79
N ASN A 28 0.42 2.29 -21.20
CA ASN A 28 -0.36 3.30 -20.47
C ASN A 28 -1.05 2.69 -19.23
N THR A 29 -0.25 2.05 -18.37
CA THR A 29 -0.67 1.57 -17.05
C THR A 29 -0.47 2.70 -16.04
N GLY A 30 -1.50 3.02 -15.24
CA GLY A 30 -1.38 3.99 -14.16
C GLY A 30 -1.13 3.33 -12.80
N VAL A 31 -0.64 4.11 -11.83
CA VAL A 31 -0.32 3.70 -10.47
C VAL A 31 -0.92 4.68 -9.47
N TRP A 32 -1.68 4.16 -8.51
CA TRP A 32 -2.26 4.91 -7.40
C TRP A 32 -1.82 4.28 -6.09
N VAL A 33 -1.26 5.07 -5.16
CA VAL A 33 -0.82 4.57 -3.86
C VAL A 33 -1.50 5.36 -2.76
N GLY A 34 -2.37 4.72 -2.00
CA GLY A 34 -2.93 5.27 -0.77
C GLY A 34 -1.92 5.17 0.36
N VAL A 35 -1.48 6.31 0.89
CA VAL A 35 -0.47 6.39 1.95
C VAL A 35 -0.71 7.62 2.83
N SER A 36 -0.62 7.44 4.14
CA SER A 36 -0.91 8.51 5.12
C SER A 36 0.26 8.77 6.08
N GLY A 37 1.31 7.94 6.05
CA GLY A 37 2.49 8.06 6.90
C GLY A 37 3.79 8.16 6.10
N SER A 38 4.72 9.00 6.59
CA SER A 38 6.08 9.15 6.03
C SER A 38 7.15 9.07 7.10
N GLU A 39 6.95 8.20 8.10
CA GLU A 39 7.84 8.10 9.27
C GLU A 39 9.26 7.65 8.90
N ALA A 40 9.39 6.85 7.84
CA ALA A 40 10.71 6.49 7.30
C ALA A 40 11.45 7.71 6.76
N ALA A 41 10.75 8.65 6.11
CA ALA A 41 11.37 9.87 5.59
C ALA A 41 11.92 10.73 6.74
N GLU A 42 11.16 10.87 7.83
CA GLU A 42 11.64 11.56 9.04
C GLU A 42 12.87 10.87 9.63
N ALA A 43 12.84 9.54 9.78
CA ALA A 43 13.94 8.79 10.37
C ALA A 43 15.26 9.00 9.62
N PHE A 44 15.23 9.03 8.28
CA PHE A 44 16.41 9.26 7.45
C PHE A 44 16.80 10.74 7.31
N SER A 45 15.99 11.68 7.80
CA SER A 45 16.26 13.12 7.72
C SER A 45 16.51 13.81 9.05
N ASN A 46 16.49 13.08 10.16
CA ASN A 46 16.62 13.67 11.50
C ASN A 46 18.04 14.13 11.84
N ASP A 47 19.06 13.58 11.20
CA ASP A 47 20.46 13.93 11.44
C ASP A 47 21.09 14.53 10.17
N PRO A 48 21.37 15.85 10.14
CA PRO A 48 21.99 16.50 9.00
C PRO A 48 23.38 15.97 8.63
N GLU A 49 24.14 15.42 9.58
CA GLU A 49 25.50 14.93 9.33
C GLU A 49 25.50 13.57 8.62
N THR A 50 24.48 12.76 8.86
CA THR A 50 24.32 11.43 8.23
C THR A 50 23.25 11.40 7.13
N LEU A 51 22.59 12.54 6.87
CA LEU A 51 21.59 12.68 5.82
C LEU A 51 22.20 12.44 4.44
N LEU A 52 21.59 11.51 3.69
CA LEU A 52 21.97 11.22 2.32
C LEU A 52 20.87 11.70 1.37
N GLY A 53 21.24 12.41 0.30
CA GLY A 53 20.27 13.00 -0.63
C GLY A 53 19.35 11.98 -1.33
N TYR A 54 19.79 10.73 -1.47
CA TYR A 54 18.97 9.65 -2.03
C TYR A 54 17.83 9.20 -1.09
N SER A 55 17.88 9.55 0.20
CA SER A 55 16.78 9.29 1.14
C SER A 55 15.49 9.97 0.67
N MET A 56 15.61 11.14 0.03
CA MET A 56 14.47 11.85 -0.56
C MET A 56 13.83 11.06 -1.71
N THR A 57 14.62 10.45 -2.59
CA THR A 57 14.10 9.65 -3.71
C THR A 57 13.59 8.28 -3.28
N GLY A 58 13.99 7.81 -2.10
CA GLY A 58 13.52 6.56 -1.50
C GLY A 58 12.28 6.69 -0.61
N CYS A 59 12.11 7.82 0.10
CA CYS A 59 11.13 7.92 1.18
C CYS A 59 10.04 8.98 0.97
N GLN A 60 10.19 9.88 -0.02
CA GLN A 60 9.17 10.89 -0.30
C GLN A 60 7.85 10.23 -0.74
N ARG A 61 6.71 10.76 -0.28
CA ARG A 61 5.39 10.15 -0.54
C ARG A 61 5.10 9.92 -2.03
N ALA A 62 5.40 10.90 -2.88
CA ALA A 62 5.25 10.78 -4.33
C ALA A 62 6.14 9.66 -4.94
N MET A 63 7.28 9.36 -4.31
CA MET A 63 8.16 8.30 -4.79
C MET A 63 7.57 6.91 -4.60
N LEU A 64 6.60 6.73 -3.71
CA LEU A 64 5.94 5.43 -3.54
C LEU A 64 5.21 5.00 -4.82
N ALA A 65 4.51 5.93 -5.49
CA ALA A 65 3.90 5.68 -6.79
C ALA A 65 4.95 5.71 -7.91
N ASN A 66 5.82 6.72 -7.93
CA ASN A 66 6.76 6.93 -9.03
C ASN A 66 7.81 5.81 -9.14
N ARG A 67 8.24 5.21 -8.02
CA ARG A 67 9.20 4.10 -8.04
C ARG A 67 8.58 2.84 -8.62
N LEU A 68 7.29 2.58 -8.35
CA LEU A 68 6.56 1.49 -9.00
C LEU A 68 6.46 1.76 -10.52
N SER A 69 6.07 2.98 -10.91
CA SER A 69 6.02 3.35 -12.32
C SER A 69 7.37 3.23 -13.02
N TYR A 70 8.45 3.68 -12.37
CA TYR A 70 9.81 3.60 -12.90
C TYR A 70 10.30 2.15 -13.03
N SER A 71 10.17 1.34 -11.97
CA SER A 71 10.66 -0.04 -11.94
C SER A 71 9.94 -0.94 -12.93
N PHE A 72 8.64 -0.71 -13.19
CA PHE A 72 7.84 -1.49 -14.14
C PHE A 72 7.65 -0.82 -15.49
N ASP A 73 8.26 0.35 -15.72
CA ASP A 73 8.15 1.12 -16.95
C ASP A 73 6.69 1.43 -17.33
N PHE A 74 5.88 1.81 -16.33
CA PHE A 74 4.51 2.24 -16.53
C PHE A 74 4.46 3.72 -16.92
N ARG A 75 3.72 4.03 -17.97
CA ARG A 75 3.69 5.37 -18.60
C ARG A 75 2.39 6.13 -18.40
N GLY A 76 1.45 5.57 -17.65
CA GLY A 76 0.20 6.26 -17.27
C GLY A 76 0.36 7.13 -16.01
N PRO A 77 -0.76 7.59 -15.42
CA PRO A 77 -0.75 8.41 -14.21
C PRO A 77 0.02 7.75 -13.06
N SER A 78 0.73 8.52 -12.25
CA SER A 78 1.43 8.02 -11.05
C SER A 78 1.15 8.95 -9.88
N VAL A 79 0.33 8.51 -8.93
CA VAL A 79 -0.27 9.37 -7.91
C VAL A 79 -0.18 8.74 -6.53
N ALA A 80 0.28 9.51 -5.56
CA ALA A 80 0.14 9.18 -4.14
C ALA A 80 -1.04 9.96 -3.55
N ILE A 81 -1.96 9.27 -2.89
CA ILE A 81 -3.19 9.83 -2.33
C ILE A 81 -3.15 9.68 -0.82
N ASP A 82 -3.49 10.76 -0.13
CA ASP A 82 -3.61 10.81 1.32
C ASP A 82 -4.95 11.43 1.71
N THR A 83 -5.86 10.58 2.14
CA THR A 83 -7.12 10.96 2.81
C THR A 83 -7.24 10.21 4.13
N ALA A 84 -6.13 10.07 4.86
CA ALA A 84 -6.05 9.33 6.12
C ALA A 84 -6.50 7.85 6.01
N CYS A 85 -7.59 7.47 6.66
CA CYS A 85 -8.00 6.05 6.76
C CYS A 85 -8.61 5.51 5.46
N SER A 86 -9.12 6.39 4.60
CA SER A 86 -9.75 6.01 3.33
C SER A 86 -8.81 6.09 2.13
N SER A 87 -7.52 6.39 2.33
CA SER A 87 -6.56 6.62 1.24
C SER A 87 -6.51 5.46 0.23
N SER A 88 -6.52 4.21 0.69
CA SER A 88 -6.46 3.03 -0.18
C SER A 88 -7.76 2.81 -0.97
N LEU A 89 -8.92 3.09 -0.37
CA LEU A 89 -10.22 3.00 -1.04
C LEU A 89 -10.37 4.10 -2.09
N LEU A 90 -9.95 5.32 -1.76
CA LEU A 90 -10.01 6.43 -2.71
C LEU A 90 -9.02 6.22 -3.87
N ALA A 91 -7.83 5.67 -3.58
CA ALA A 91 -6.89 5.27 -4.62
C ALA A 91 -7.46 4.20 -5.56
N MET A 92 -8.28 3.28 -5.02
CA MET A 92 -8.98 2.28 -5.82
C MET A 92 -10.06 2.92 -6.70
N GLU A 93 -10.86 3.82 -6.14
CA GLU A 93 -11.91 4.52 -6.88
C GLU A 93 -11.34 5.40 -7.99
N ASP A 94 -10.30 6.17 -7.71
CA ASP A 94 -9.64 7.03 -8.70
C ASP A 94 -9.00 6.19 -9.82
N GLY A 95 -8.32 5.09 -9.49
CA GLY A 95 -7.78 4.15 -10.46
C GLY A 95 -8.88 3.49 -11.32
N PHE A 96 -10.04 3.16 -10.74
CA PHE A 96 -11.18 2.63 -11.48
C PHE A 96 -11.76 3.67 -12.45
N HIS A 97 -11.91 4.92 -12.01
CA HIS A 97 -12.36 6.02 -12.86
C HIS A 97 -11.38 6.31 -13.99
N ALA A 98 -10.07 6.29 -13.74
CA ALA A 98 -9.06 6.49 -14.77
C ALA A 98 -9.12 5.43 -15.87
N VAL A 99 -9.31 4.15 -15.50
CA VAL A 99 -9.52 3.07 -16.48
C VAL A 99 -10.83 3.26 -17.25
N ARG A 100 -11.93 3.56 -16.55
CA ARG A 100 -13.26 3.72 -17.14
C ARG A 100 -13.34 4.91 -18.11
N ASN A 101 -12.63 5.99 -17.80
CA ASN A 101 -12.57 7.20 -18.62
C ASN A 101 -11.54 7.09 -19.76
N GLY A 102 -10.87 5.94 -19.92
CA GLY A 102 -9.87 5.72 -20.96
C GLY A 102 -8.54 6.46 -20.75
N GLN A 103 -8.29 6.99 -19.55
CA GLN A 103 -7.02 7.66 -19.22
C GLN A 103 -5.87 6.65 -19.11
N CYS A 104 -6.15 5.41 -18.71
CA CYS A 104 -5.20 4.30 -18.70
C CYS A 104 -5.88 2.97 -19.08
N ILE A 105 -5.10 2.02 -19.58
CA ILE A 105 -5.62 0.68 -19.96
C ILE A 105 -5.70 -0.28 -18.76
N THR A 106 -4.92 0.02 -17.73
CA THR A 106 -4.79 -0.75 -16.50
C THR A 106 -4.39 0.21 -15.39
N ALA A 107 -4.99 0.05 -14.21
CA ALA A 107 -4.57 0.73 -13.00
C ALA A 107 -4.00 -0.27 -12.01
N ILE A 108 -2.86 0.08 -11.43
CA ILE A 108 -2.27 -0.58 -10.27
C ILE A 108 -2.60 0.29 -9.06
N VAL A 109 -3.27 -0.29 -8.09
CA VAL A 109 -3.66 0.42 -6.87
C VAL A 109 -2.97 -0.25 -5.70
N ALA A 110 -2.30 0.53 -4.86
CA ALA A 110 -1.67 0.04 -3.65
C ALA A 110 -2.16 0.81 -2.42
N GLY A 111 -2.16 0.17 -1.25
CA GLY A 111 -2.37 0.82 0.04
C GLY A 111 -1.25 0.44 1.00
N VAL A 112 -0.59 1.43 1.61
CA VAL A 112 0.56 1.22 2.49
C VAL A 112 0.41 2.00 3.78
N ASN A 113 0.57 1.33 4.92
CA ASN A 113 0.68 1.94 6.23
C ASN A 113 1.75 1.23 7.05
N VAL A 114 2.67 1.96 7.68
CA VAL A 114 3.73 1.42 8.54
C VAL A 114 3.83 2.27 9.80
N LEU A 115 3.98 1.60 10.95
CA LEU A 115 4.13 2.22 12.26
C LEU A 115 5.57 1.99 12.74
N LEU A 116 6.40 3.03 12.62
CA LEU A 116 7.79 3.05 13.04
C LEU A 116 7.99 3.88 14.31
N LYS A 117 7.19 4.93 14.51
CA LYS A 117 7.38 5.90 15.59
C LYS A 117 6.31 5.76 16.68
N PRO A 118 6.69 5.51 17.95
CA PRO A 118 5.73 5.36 19.04
C PRO A 118 4.97 6.65 19.35
N SER A 119 5.51 7.82 18.97
CA SER A 119 4.82 9.11 19.15
C SER A 119 3.53 9.20 18.36
N THR A 120 3.43 8.52 17.22
CA THR A 120 2.21 8.48 16.40
C THR A 120 1.10 7.74 17.14
N SER A 121 1.42 6.56 17.71
CA SER A 121 0.50 5.83 18.57
C SER A 121 0.09 6.63 19.81
N LEU A 122 1.04 7.32 20.47
CA LEU A 122 0.75 8.15 21.63
C LEU A 122 -0.20 9.32 21.32
N GLN A 123 -0.05 9.95 20.15
CA GLN A 123 -0.97 10.99 19.69
C GLN A 123 -2.38 10.43 19.49
N PHE A 124 -2.52 9.27 18.83
CA PHE A 124 -3.82 8.62 18.70
C PHE A 124 -4.42 8.18 20.05
N MET A 125 -3.60 7.79 21.04
CA MET A 125 -4.07 7.53 22.40
C MET A 125 -4.60 8.79 23.06
N ARG A 126 -3.88 9.92 22.95
CA ARG A 126 -4.30 11.21 23.53
C ARG A 126 -5.56 11.78 22.87
N LEU A 127 -5.77 11.48 21.59
CA LEU A 127 -7.02 11.79 20.89
C LEU A 127 -8.19 10.87 21.28
N GLY A 128 -7.97 9.91 22.17
CA GLY A 128 -8.99 8.92 22.56
C GLY A 128 -9.34 7.94 21.44
N MET A 129 -8.54 7.90 20.38
CA MET A 129 -8.82 7.08 19.21
C MET A 129 -8.37 5.64 19.40
N LEU A 130 -7.29 5.35 20.15
CA LEU A 130 -6.81 3.97 20.35
C LEU A 130 -7.51 3.23 21.49
N SER A 131 -7.62 1.91 21.35
CA SER A 131 -8.18 1.03 22.38
C SER A 131 -7.14 0.70 23.44
N GLN A 132 -7.50 0.82 24.72
CA GLN A 132 -6.61 0.40 25.81
C GLN A 132 -6.37 -1.12 25.78
N SER A 133 -7.32 -1.89 25.25
CA SER A 133 -7.19 -3.34 25.08
C SER A 133 -6.48 -3.74 23.78
N GLY A 134 -6.11 -2.79 22.93
CA GLY A 134 -5.52 -3.05 21.61
C GLY A 134 -6.47 -3.73 20.61
N ALA A 135 -7.73 -3.97 20.98
CA ALA A 135 -8.70 -4.68 20.16
C ALA A 135 -9.73 -3.74 19.53
N CYS A 136 -10.03 -3.98 18.26
CA CYS A 136 -11.16 -3.37 17.55
C CYS A 136 -12.46 -4.13 17.91
N ARG A 137 -13.30 -3.52 18.74
CA ARG A 137 -14.61 -4.07 19.11
C ARG A 137 -15.73 -3.45 18.29
N THR A 138 -15.83 -3.86 17.03
CA THR A 138 -16.83 -3.30 16.12
C THR A 138 -18.24 -3.66 16.58
N PHE A 139 -19.08 -2.65 16.81
CA PHE A 139 -20.49 -2.77 17.25
C PHE A 139 -20.72 -3.20 18.71
N ASP A 140 -19.68 -3.20 19.55
CA ASP A 140 -19.81 -3.38 21.00
C ASP A 140 -20.25 -2.06 21.68
N ALA A 141 -20.91 -2.18 22.83
CA ALA A 141 -21.52 -1.05 23.54
C ALA A 141 -20.51 0.03 23.99
N ASP A 142 -19.24 -0.37 24.20
CA ASP A 142 -18.15 0.50 24.66
C ASP A 142 -17.50 1.37 23.56
N GLY A 143 -18.01 1.33 22.34
CA GLY A 143 -17.61 2.25 21.28
C GLY A 143 -16.26 1.91 20.63
N LYS A 144 -16.19 2.12 19.32
CA LYS A 144 -15.04 1.81 18.48
C LYS A 144 -13.79 2.50 18.99
N LYS A 145 -12.71 1.73 19.16
CA LYS A 145 -11.37 2.26 19.32
C LYS A 145 -10.43 1.61 18.29
N PHE A 146 -9.65 2.47 17.65
CA PHE A 146 -8.78 2.27 16.49
C PHE A 146 -7.69 1.25 16.77
N GLY A 147 -7.58 0.25 15.90
CA GLY A 147 -6.45 -0.66 15.83
C GLY A 147 -5.48 -0.15 14.78
N GLN A 148 -4.21 -0.06 15.14
CA GLN A 148 -3.18 0.30 14.18
C GLN A 148 -2.66 -0.98 13.52
N LEU A 149 -2.74 -1.07 12.19
CA LEU A 149 -2.30 -2.22 11.42
C LEU A 149 -1.32 -1.79 10.33
N VAL A 150 -0.28 -2.60 10.14
CA VAL A 150 0.59 -2.52 8.97
C VAL A 150 -0.04 -3.41 7.90
N PHE A 151 -0.39 -2.84 6.77
CA PHE A 151 -0.91 -3.61 5.64
C PHE A 151 -0.35 -3.09 4.33
N PHE A 152 -0.15 -4.02 3.40
CA PHE A 152 0.15 -3.75 2.02
C PHE A 152 -0.94 -4.42 1.19
N LEU A 153 -1.75 -3.61 0.50
CA LEU A 153 -2.76 -4.10 -0.41
C LEU A 153 -2.38 -3.71 -1.83
N LEU A 154 -2.65 -4.58 -2.79
CA LEU A 154 -2.40 -4.32 -4.19
C LEU A 154 -3.53 -4.88 -5.05
N TYR A 155 -4.05 -4.05 -5.95
CA TYR A 155 -5.14 -4.39 -6.86
C TYR A 155 -4.79 -4.00 -8.29
N LYS A 156 -5.25 -4.79 -9.25
CA LYS A 156 -5.24 -4.46 -10.67
C LYS A 156 -6.66 -4.18 -11.14
N VAL A 157 -6.89 -3.05 -11.80
CA VAL A 157 -8.13 -2.74 -12.51
C VAL A 157 -7.86 -2.71 -14.02
N SER A 158 -8.70 -3.36 -14.82
CA SER A 158 -8.55 -3.37 -16.29
C SER A 158 -9.91 -3.47 -16.98
N HIS A 159 -9.99 -2.92 -18.19
CA HIS A 159 -11.22 -2.79 -18.99
C HIS A 159 -11.88 -4.14 -19.37
N SER A 160 -11.15 -5.27 -19.26
CA SER A 160 -11.63 -6.61 -19.63
C SER A 160 -12.25 -7.41 -18.47
N LEU A 161 -12.26 -6.89 -17.23
CA LEU A 161 -12.77 -7.61 -16.05
C LEU A 161 -14.07 -6.96 -15.54
N SER A 162 -15.20 -7.34 -16.13
CA SER A 162 -16.52 -7.01 -15.59
C SER A 162 -17.02 -8.00 -14.52
N LEU A 163 -16.29 -9.08 -14.18
CA LEU A 163 -16.90 -10.21 -13.45
C LEU A 163 -16.04 -11.06 -12.48
N SER A 164 -14.83 -10.64 -12.06
CA SER A 164 -14.06 -11.41 -11.07
C SER A 164 -13.50 -10.56 -9.92
N LEU A 165 -14.42 -9.98 -9.14
CA LEU A 165 -14.12 -9.50 -7.78
C LEU A 165 -13.74 -10.65 -6.80
N SER A 166 -13.82 -11.90 -7.25
CA SER A 166 -13.86 -13.10 -6.41
C SER A 166 -12.52 -13.72 -6.01
N LEU A 167 -11.35 -13.26 -6.51
CA LEU A 167 -10.07 -13.91 -6.19
C LEU A 167 -9.01 -13.05 -5.45
N CYS A 168 -9.18 -11.75 -5.26
CA CYS A 168 -8.17 -10.92 -4.57
C CYS A 168 -8.30 -10.86 -3.04
N LEU A 169 -9.47 -11.21 -2.48
CA LEU A 169 -9.65 -11.24 -1.02
C LEU A 169 -8.85 -12.39 -0.35
N SER A 170 -8.65 -13.52 -1.03
CA SER A 170 -7.95 -14.69 -0.45
C SER A 170 -6.45 -14.44 -0.24
N VAL A 171 -5.81 -13.67 -1.12
CA VAL A 171 -4.39 -13.28 -1.00
C VAL A 171 -4.21 -12.21 0.08
N SER A 172 -5.20 -11.32 0.25
CA SER A 172 -5.21 -10.31 1.32
C SER A 172 -5.24 -10.96 2.71
N LEU A 173 -5.99 -12.04 2.89
CA LEU A 173 -6.01 -12.80 4.15
C LEU A 173 -4.68 -13.51 4.40
N SER A 174 -4.11 -14.19 3.40
CA SER A 174 -2.85 -14.93 3.56
C SER A 174 -1.64 -14.03 3.79
N LEU A 175 -1.59 -12.81 3.22
CA LEU A 175 -0.54 -11.83 3.53
C LEU A 175 -0.71 -11.18 4.91
N CYS A 176 -1.95 -10.89 5.34
CA CYS A 176 -2.20 -10.40 6.70
C CYS A 176 -1.77 -11.43 7.76
N LEU A 177 -2.01 -12.73 7.52
CA LEU A 177 -1.59 -13.81 8.40
C LEU A 177 -0.07 -14.01 8.40
N SER A 178 0.60 -13.93 7.23
CA SER A 178 2.05 -14.15 7.15
C SER A 178 2.87 -13.01 7.75
N VAL A 179 2.47 -11.75 7.56
CA VAL A 179 3.15 -10.59 8.16
C VAL A 179 2.90 -10.54 9.67
N SER A 180 1.71 -10.94 10.14
CA SER A 180 1.43 -11.06 11.58
C SER A 180 2.27 -12.16 12.25
N LEU A 181 2.53 -13.28 11.55
CA LEU A 181 3.40 -14.33 12.09
C LEU A 181 4.88 -13.93 12.09
N SER A 182 5.37 -13.20 11.09
CA SER A 182 6.77 -12.78 11.00
C SER A 182 7.17 -11.61 11.91
N LEU A 183 6.21 -10.90 12.53
CA LEU A 183 6.48 -9.90 13.57
C LEU A 183 6.32 -10.46 15.00
N CYS A 184 5.81 -11.70 15.15
CA CYS A 184 5.64 -12.39 16.42
C CYS A 184 6.73 -13.47 16.67
N LEU A 185 7.71 -13.62 15.78
CA LEU A 185 8.85 -14.54 15.86
C LEU A 185 10.14 -13.76 15.60
#